data_AF-A0A4U2GTC6-F1
#
_entry.id   AF-A0A4U2GTC6-F1
#
_cell.length_a   1.000
_cell.length_b   1.000
_cell.length_c   1.000
_cell.angle_alpha   90.00
_cell.angle_beta   90.00
_cell.angle_gamma   90.00
#
_symmetry.space_group_name_H-M   'P 1'
#
loop_
_entity.id
_entity.type
_entity.pdbx_description
1 polymer ?
#
loop_
_entity_poly.entity_id
_entity_poly.type
_entity_poly.pdbx_seq_one_letter_code
_entity_poly.pdbx_strand_id
1 'polypeptide(L)'
;MRYLNDSLQPAQWAHVHQRLKPALRDYYQHAQTQVTKGLEATYQISDTVMLLRGERLKNHTKELVVVGLAGDMATGTLAAVEHAKQHGFDSVRAHFYRAGAKRFIARRLKLPVQEIERHGDERVLQIRLADMGGRSSSKSRQSNTTTTTNTSSSAAVGGDNTGVMLSGVSDSDINLTMTDHGAMAIAGRTAEEAFDFGTQALRVNESVVGDSLNMVDNSLRVVDNTVDEAFGFGTSALEEQSEVSQYAIDSIKSMAGQQTETTKAAIALANNAKAREQTGTNESDNSTLKKLSLILGIIGTMVTIGVVMTRRAS
;
A
#
# COMPACT_ATOMS: atom_id res chain seq x y z
N MET A 1 -34.21 -6.44 -10.34
CA MET A 1 -34.28 -7.90 -10.13
C MET A 1 -35.38 -8.17 -9.13
N ARG A 2 -36.48 -8.79 -9.56
CA ARG A 2 -37.50 -9.35 -8.67
C ARG A 2 -36.91 -10.67 -8.14
N TYR A 3 -36.70 -10.80 -6.84
CA TYR A 3 -36.38 -12.09 -6.23
C TYR A 3 -37.70 -12.89 -6.24
N LEU A 4 -37.70 -14.05 -6.89
CA LEU A 4 -38.82 -14.99 -6.87
C LEU A 4 -39.14 -15.34 -5.40
N ASN A 5 -40.43 -15.49 -5.08
CA ASN A 5 -40.94 -15.87 -3.76
C ASN A 5 -40.64 -17.35 -3.45
N ASP A 6 -39.39 -17.78 -3.62
CA ASP A 6 -38.96 -19.09 -3.16
C ASP A 6 -38.80 -19.00 -1.64
N SER A 7 -39.43 -19.92 -0.91
CA SER A 7 -39.30 -20.00 0.55
C SER A 7 -38.16 -20.94 0.92
N LEU A 8 -37.49 -20.65 2.03
CA LEU A 8 -36.38 -21.46 2.52
C LEU A 8 -36.87 -22.85 2.95
N GLN A 9 -36.39 -23.90 2.29
CA GLN A 9 -36.79 -25.29 2.55
C GLN A 9 -35.73 -26.04 3.34
N PRO A 10 -36.09 -26.92 4.29
CA PRO A 10 -35.15 -27.84 4.91
C PRO A 10 -34.47 -28.73 3.86
N ALA A 11 -33.16 -28.93 4.00
CA ALA A 11 -32.37 -29.79 3.13
C ALA A 11 -31.64 -30.85 3.95
N GLN A 12 -31.39 -32.02 3.37
CA GLN A 12 -30.57 -33.05 4.02
C GLN A 12 -29.08 -32.77 3.82
N TRP A 13 -28.28 -32.94 4.88
CA TRP A 13 -26.82 -32.75 4.84
C TRP A 13 -26.16 -33.45 3.66
N ALA A 14 -26.53 -34.71 3.41
CA ALA A 14 -26.00 -35.55 2.32
C ALA A 14 -26.13 -34.93 0.92
N HIS A 15 -27.09 -34.02 0.69
CA HIS A 15 -27.29 -33.37 -0.61
C HIS A 15 -26.54 -32.04 -0.74
N VAL A 16 -26.25 -31.36 0.36
CA VAL A 16 -25.75 -29.97 0.33
C VAL A 16 -24.33 -29.79 0.85
N HIS A 17 -23.79 -30.78 1.58
CA HIS A 17 -22.51 -30.65 2.27
C HIS A 17 -21.33 -30.34 1.33
N GLN A 18 -21.27 -30.94 0.15
CA GLN A 18 -20.22 -30.67 -0.83
C GLN A 18 -20.22 -29.21 -1.28
N ARG A 19 -21.40 -28.62 -1.44
CA ARG A 19 -21.56 -27.21 -1.83
C ARG A 19 -21.18 -26.26 -0.70
N LEU A 20 -21.44 -26.64 0.55
CA LEU A 20 -21.10 -25.85 1.74
C LEU A 20 -19.62 -25.95 2.14
N LYS A 21 -18.91 -27.00 1.73
CA LYS A 21 -17.50 -27.25 2.09
C LYS A 21 -16.58 -26.02 1.89
N PRO A 22 -16.64 -25.26 0.78
CA PRO A 22 -15.81 -24.06 0.60
C PRO A 22 -16.12 -22.94 1.59
N ALA A 23 -17.38 -22.82 2.03
CA ALA A 23 -17.81 -21.81 2.98
C ALA A 23 -17.44 -22.18 4.43
N LEU A 24 -17.49 -23.47 4.77
CA LEU A 24 -17.23 -23.97 6.12
C LEU A 24 -15.74 -24.12 6.45
N ARG A 25 -14.86 -24.28 5.45
CA ARG A 25 -13.41 -24.46 5.64
C ARG A 25 -13.11 -25.53 6.70
N ASP A 26 -12.34 -25.19 7.74
CA ASP A 26 -11.93 -26.10 8.81
C ASP A 26 -13.12 -26.53 9.70
N TYR A 27 -14.23 -25.78 9.69
CA TYR A 27 -15.44 -26.14 10.43
C TYR A 27 -16.24 -27.28 9.79
N TYR A 28 -15.91 -27.70 8.57
CA TYR A 28 -16.70 -28.68 7.82
C TYR A 28 -16.94 -30.02 8.58
N GLN A 29 -15.90 -30.59 9.18
CA GLN A 29 -16.03 -31.85 9.94
C GLN A 29 -16.89 -31.67 11.20
N HIS A 30 -16.75 -30.51 11.85
CA HIS A 30 -17.51 -30.19 13.05
C HIS A 30 -19.00 -29.98 12.72
N ALA A 31 -19.29 -29.26 11.63
CA ALA A 31 -20.65 -29.04 11.11
C ALA A 31 -21.40 -30.37 10.90
N GLN A 32 -20.76 -31.38 10.29
CA GLN A 32 -21.39 -32.70 10.10
C GLN A 32 -21.83 -33.32 11.43
N THR A 33 -20.99 -33.21 12.47
CA THR A 33 -21.30 -33.70 13.80
C THR A 33 -22.45 -32.92 14.44
N GLN A 34 -22.46 -31.59 14.30
CA GLN A 34 -23.50 -30.71 14.86
C GLN A 34 -24.85 -30.91 14.19
N VAL A 35 -24.88 -31.13 12.87
CA VAL A 35 -26.10 -31.47 12.14
C VAL A 35 -26.64 -32.82 12.58
N THR A 36 -25.77 -33.82 12.76
CA THR A 36 -26.19 -35.14 13.24
C THR A 36 -26.79 -35.08 14.66
N LYS A 37 -26.31 -34.15 15.49
CA LYS A 37 -26.85 -33.88 16.84
C LYS A 37 -28.13 -33.05 16.84
N GLY A 38 -28.59 -32.56 15.68
CA GLY A 38 -29.75 -31.68 15.57
C GLY A 38 -29.52 -30.26 16.11
N LEU A 39 -28.26 -29.87 16.35
CA LEU A 39 -27.90 -28.54 16.84
C LEU A 39 -27.77 -27.52 15.69
N GLU A 40 -27.50 -28.00 14.49
CA GLU A 40 -27.48 -27.23 13.26
C GLU A 40 -28.38 -27.87 12.22
N ALA A 41 -28.94 -27.05 11.32
CA ALA A 41 -29.83 -27.52 10.28
C ALA A 41 -29.47 -26.91 8.93
N THR A 42 -29.53 -27.73 7.89
CA THR A 42 -29.29 -27.32 6.52
C THR A 42 -30.58 -26.93 5.82
N TYR A 43 -30.49 -25.88 4.99
CA TYR A 43 -31.60 -25.35 4.23
C TYR A 43 -31.18 -25.02 2.80
N GLN A 44 -32.15 -24.99 1.90
CA GLN A 44 -31.97 -24.63 0.50
C GLN A 44 -33.08 -23.68 0.03
N ILE A 45 -32.70 -22.72 -0.81
CA ILE A 45 -33.59 -21.83 -1.53
C ILE A 45 -33.03 -21.63 -2.95
N SER A 46 -33.78 -22.05 -3.96
CA SER A 46 -33.32 -22.09 -5.35
C SER A 46 -31.95 -22.81 -5.45
N ASP A 47 -30.90 -22.12 -5.90
CA ASP A 47 -29.53 -22.61 -5.97
C ASP A 47 -28.64 -22.15 -4.80
N THR A 48 -29.21 -21.61 -3.72
CA THR A 48 -28.46 -21.22 -2.52
C THR A 48 -28.72 -22.22 -1.40
N VAL A 49 -27.64 -22.70 -0.79
CA VAL A 49 -27.67 -23.59 0.38
C VAL A 49 -27.07 -22.92 1.59
N MET A 50 -27.64 -23.20 2.77
CA MET A 50 -27.23 -22.59 4.03
C MET A 50 -27.18 -23.62 5.14
N LEU A 51 -26.26 -23.41 6.07
CA LEU A 51 -26.22 -24.09 7.36
C LEU A 51 -26.54 -23.06 8.44
N LEU A 52 -27.62 -23.30 9.17
CA LEU A 52 -28.14 -22.37 10.17
C LEU A 52 -28.07 -23.00 11.56
N ARG A 53 -27.77 -22.17 12.56
CA ARG A 53 -27.76 -22.53 13.97
C ARG A 53 -28.53 -21.49 14.78
N GLY A 54 -29.41 -21.95 15.66
CA GLY A 54 -30.04 -21.07 16.65
C GLY A 54 -29.20 -20.99 17.91
N GLU A 55 -28.81 -19.79 18.32
CA GLU A 55 -28.11 -19.53 19.57
C GLU A 55 -28.96 -18.68 20.51
N ARG A 56 -28.80 -18.89 21.82
CA ARG A 56 -29.38 -18.02 22.84
C ARG A 56 -28.25 -17.34 23.60
N LEU A 57 -28.18 -16.03 23.47
CA LEU A 57 -27.15 -15.22 24.11
C LEU A 57 -27.43 -15.02 25.61
N LYS A 58 -26.43 -14.57 26.36
CA LYS A 58 -26.50 -14.38 27.82
C LYS A 58 -27.62 -13.44 28.26
N ASN A 59 -27.96 -12.46 27.43
CA ASN A 59 -29.06 -11.51 27.64
C ASN A 59 -30.44 -12.07 27.24
N HIS A 60 -30.56 -13.39 27.06
CA HIS A 60 -31.74 -14.12 26.59
C HIS A 60 -32.21 -13.85 25.16
N THR A 61 -31.49 -13.01 24.39
CA THR A 61 -31.80 -12.80 22.97
C THR A 61 -31.50 -14.05 22.15
N LYS A 62 -32.32 -14.30 21.15
CA LYS A 62 -32.18 -15.41 20.21
C LYS A 62 -31.46 -14.90 18.96
N GLU A 63 -30.35 -15.51 18.61
CA GLU A 63 -29.58 -15.16 17.43
C GLU A 63 -29.59 -16.32 16.43
N LEU A 64 -29.88 -16.02 15.17
CA LEU A 64 -29.73 -16.97 14.08
C LEU A 64 -28.32 -16.81 13.49
N VAL A 65 -27.49 -17.83 13.64
CA VAL A 65 -26.14 -17.86 13.09
C VAL A 65 -26.16 -18.57 11.74
N VAL A 66 -25.74 -17.86 10.69
CA VAL A 66 -25.45 -18.43 9.38
C VAL A 66 -24.02 -18.95 9.43
N VAL A 67 -23.89 -20.25 9.69
CA VAL A 67 -22.61 -20.94 9.83
C VAL A 67 -21.92 -21.11 8.49
N GLY A 68 -22.69 -21.33 7.43
CA GLY A 68 -22.18 -21.41 6.06
C GLY A 68 -23.26 -21.04 5.05
N LEU A 69 -22.85 -20.38 3.97
CA LEU A 69 -23.70 -20.02 2.85
C LEU A 69 -22.92 -20.27 1.55
N ALA A 70 -23.52 -21.03 0.63
CA ALA A 70 -22.99 -21.24 -0.70
C ALA A 70 -24.09 -21.01 -1.75
N GLY A 71 -23.79 -20.19 -2.76
CA GLY A 71 -24.74 -19.75 -3.79
C GLY A 71 -24.86 -18.22 -3.83
N ASP A 72 -26.05 -17.73 -4.19
CA ASP A 72 -26.31 -16.29 -4.26
C ASP A 72 -26.46 -15.67 -2.86
N MET A 73 -25.60 -14.69 -2.59
CA MET A 73 -25.53 -13.99 -1.31
C MET A 73 -26.79 -13.18 -1.02
N ALA A 74 -27.44 -12.58 -2.02
CA ALA A 74 -28.63 -11.76 -1.80
C ALA A 74 -29.82 -12.64 -1.39
N THR A 75 -30.08 -13.70 -2.16
CA THR A 75 -31.13 -14.68 -1.88
C THR A 75 -30.90 -15.32 -0.50
N GLY A 76 -29.69 -15.79 -0.21
CA GLY A 76 -29.39 -16.41 1.08
C GLY A 76 -29.52 -15.44 2.27
N THR A 77 -29.03 -14.21 2.13
CA THR A 77 -29.15 -13.20 3.21
C THR A 77 -30.61 -12.86 3.48
N LEU A 78 -31.40 -12.61 2.44
CA LEU A 78 -32.83 -12.30 2.59
C LEU A 78 -33.60 -13.47 3.20
N ALA A 79 -33.33 -14.70 2.72
CA ALA A 79 -33.94 -15.90 3.25
C ALA A 79 -33.59 -16.16 4.73
N ALA A 80 -32.33 -15.92 5.13
CA ALA A 80 -31.93 -16.03 6.53
C ALA A 80 -32.64 -15.00 7.42
N VAL A 81 -32.77 -13.75 6.96
CA VAL A 81 -33.51 -12.69 7.67
C VAL A 81 -35.00 -13.02 7.78
N GLU A 82 -35.60 -13.54 6.72
CA GLU A 82 -37.00 -13.95 6.75
C GLU A 82 -37.21 -15.15 7.67
N HIS A 83 -36.34 -16.15 7.60
CA HIS A 83 -36.36 -17.32 8.49
C HIS A 83 -36.23 -16.89 9.96
N ALA A 84 -35.33 -15.96 10.26
CA ALA A 84 -35.17 -15.37 11.58
C ALA A 84 -36.47 -14.71 12.08
N LYS A 85 -37.13 -13.91 11.22
CA LYS A 85 -38.43 -13.28 11.52
C LYS A 85 -39.52 -14.30 11.81
N GLN A 86 -39.60 -15.37 11.00
CA GLN A 86 -40.65 -16.39 11.12
C GLN A 86 -40.50 -17.23 12.40
N HIS A 87 -39.26 -17.45 12.86
CA HIS A 87 -38.96 -18.29 14.03
C HIS A 87 -38.68 -17.49 15.31
N GLY A 88 -38.87 -16.16 15.28
CA GLY A 88 -38.77 -15.30 16.45
C GLY A 88 -37.34 -15.13 16.98
N PHE A 89 -36.36 -15.03 16.09
CA PHE A 89 -35.00 -14.61 16.41
C PHE A 89 -34.91 -13.08 16.46
N ASP A 90 -34.04 -12.53 17.30
CA ASP A 90 -33.84 -11.08 17.47
C ASP A 90 -32.78 -10.52 16.50
N SER A 91 -31.86 -11.36 16.04
CA SER A 91 -30.78 -10.98 15.12
C SER A 91 -30.34 -12.14 14.23
N VAL A 92 -29.68 -11.78 13.12
CA VAL A 92 -28.94 -12.71 12.26
C VAL A 92 -27.47 -12.35 12.29
N ARG A 93 -26.60 -13.33 12.54
CA ARG A 93 -25.14 -13.17 12.51
C ARG A 93 -24.51 -14.11 11.50
N ALA A 94 -23.50 -13.63 10.79
CA ALA A 94 -22.80 -14.42 9.79
C ALA A 94 -21.32 -14.01 9.71
N HIS A 95 -20.48 -14.99 9.41
CA HIS A 95 -19.05 -14.80 9.25
C HIS A 95 -18.74 -14.65 7.75
N PHE A 96 -18.06 -13.56 7.39
CA PHE A 96 -17.70 -13.26 6.01
C PHE A 96 -16.21 -12.98 5.86
N TYR A 97 -15.56 -13.70 4.93
CA TYR A 97 -14.17 -13.44 4.52
C TYR A 97 -14.07 -12.46 3.34
N ARG A 98 -15.20 -11.91 2.86
CA ARG A 98 -15.24 -10.98 1.74
C ARG A 98 -15.38 -9.55 2.24
N ALA A 99 -14.37 -8.71 1.99
CA ALA A 99 -14.35 -7.30 2.42
C ALA A 99 -15.57 -6.48 1.92
N GLY A 100 -16.15 -6.84 0.78
CA GLY A 100 -17.33 -6.16 0.21
C GLY A 100 -18.69 -6.56 0.81
N ALA A 101 -18.77 -7.58 1.67
CA ALA A 101 -20.04 -8.14 2.13
C ALA A 101 -20.91 -7.12 2.88
N LYS A 102 -20.32 -6.39 3.84
CA LYS A 102 -21.02 -5.32 4.59
C LYS A 102 -21.60 -4.26 3.65
N ARG A 103 -20.79 -3.77 2.71
CA ARG A 103 -21.21 -2.74 1.74
C ARG A 103 -22.34 -3.25 0.84
N PHE A 104 -22.24 -4.49 0.37
CA PHE A 104 -23.26 -5.12 -0.46
C PHE A 104 -24.59 -5.25 0.28
N ILE A 105 -24.59 -5.77 1.51
CA ILE A 105 -25.79 -5.94 2.33
C ILE A 105 -26.41 -4.56 2.66
N ALA A 106 -25.60 -3.59 3.08
CA ALA A 106 -26.07 -2.26 3.42
C ALA A 106 -26.65 -1.50 2.21
N ARG A 107 -25.94 -1.48 1.07
CA ARG A 107 -26.31 -0.63 -0.08
C ARG A 107 -27.26 -1.33 -1.04
N ARG A 108 -27.03 -2.61 -1.35
CA ARG A 108 -27.83 -3.35 -2.34
C ARG A 108 -29.08 -3.95 -1.71
N LEU A 109 -28.96 -4.59 -0.54
CA LEU A 109 -30.10 -5.21 0.13
C LEU A 109 -30.85 -4.24 1.05
N LYS A 110 -30.28 -3.06 1.31
CA LYS A 110 -30.86 -2.02 2.17
C LYS A 110 -31.16 -2.53 3.58
N LEU A 111 -30.32 -3.43 4.09
CA LEU A 111 -30.43 -4.00 5.43
C LEU A 111 -29.50 -3.28 6.42
N PRO A 112 -29.92 -3.07 7.67
CA PRO A 112 -29.14 -2.40 8.71
C PRO A 112 -28.07 -3.35 9.28
N VAL A 113 -27.06 -3.64 8.47
CA VAL A 113 -25.95 -4.52 8.85
C VAL A 113 -24.87 -3.76 9.60
N GLN A 114 -24.40 -4.34 10.70
CA GLN A 114 -23.29 -3.85 11.49
C GLN A 114 -22.16 -4.89 11.50
N GLU A 115 -20.92 -4.43 11.56
CA GLU A 115 -19.77 -5.30 11.82
C GLU A 115 -19.54 -5.24 13.34
N ILE A 116 -19.69 -6.38 14.01
CA ILE A 116 -19.60 -6.45 15.48
C ILE A 116 -18.21 -6.93 15.94
N GLU A 117 -17.53 -7.73 15.13
CA GLU A 117 -16.19 -8.22 15.39
C GLU A 117 -15.40 -8.38 14.09
N ARG A 118 -14.08 -8.33 14.21
CA ARG A 118 -13.14 -8.56 13.11
C ARG A 118 -11.96 -9.37 13.60
N HIS A 119 -11.73 -10.52 12.97
CA HIS A 119 -10.61 -11.42 13.25
C HIS A 119 -9.76 -11.54 11.98
N GLY A 120 -8.76 -10.66 11.84
CA GLY A 120 -7.96 -10.55 10.62
C GLY A 120 -8.82 -10.21 9.38
N ASP A 121 -8.97 -11.19 8.49
CA ASP A 121 -9.78 -11.10 7.27
C ASP A 121 -11.23 -11.54 7.45
N GLU A 122 -11.55 -12.18 8.58
CA GLU A 122 -12.91 -12.56 8.93
C GLU A 122 -13.67 -11.38 9.54
N ARG A 123 -14.85 -11.12 9.00
CA ARG A 123 -15.76 -10.08 9.47
C ARG A 123 -17.03 -10.73 9.98
N VAL A 124 -17.35 -10.48 11.25
CA VAL A 124 -18.58 -10.95 11.85
C VAL A 124 -19.62 -9.86 11.68
N LEU A 125 -20.60 -10.12 10.81
CA LEU A 125 -21.66 -9.18 10.48
C LEU A 125 -22.94 -9.59 11.18
N GLN A 126 -23.64 -8.62 11.77
CA GLN A 126 -24.91 -8.81 12.45
C GLN A 126 -25.97 -7.88 11.87
N ILE A 127 -27.19 -8.40 11.71
CA ILE A 127 -28.39 -7.66 11.36
C ILE A 127 -29.37 -7.84 12.51
N ARG A 128 -29.65 -6.77 13.25
CA ARG A 128 -30.66 -6.77 14.30
C ARG A 128 -32.03 -6.51 13.67
N LEU A 129 -33.01 -7.35 13.99
CA LEU A 129 -34.33 -7.23 13.39
C LEU A 129 -35.06 -5.97 13.88
N ALA A 130 -34.76 -5.50 15.09
CA ALA A 130 -35.27 -4.23 15.63
C ALA A 130 -34.85 -3.01 14.79
N ASP A 131 -33.63 -3.03 14.24
CA ASP A 131 -33.09 -1.94 13.41
C ASP A 131 -33.72 -1.90 12.01
N MET A 132 -34.46 -2.96 11.63
CA MET A 132 -35.16 -3.02 10.34
C MET A 132 -36.48 -2.23 10.34
N GLY A 133 -36.92 -1.72 11.50
CA GLY A 133 -38.23 -1.09 11.69
C GLY A 133 -38.37 0.36 11.20
N GLY A 134 -37.32 0.98 10.65
CA GLY A 134 -37.35 2.38 10.24
C GLY A 134 -38.07 2.68 8.91
N ARG A 135 -38.48 1.66 8.14
CA ARG A 135 -39.20 1.85 6.86
C ARG A 135 -40.20 0.71 6.66
N SER A 136 -41.46 1.01 6.97
CA SER A 136 -42.70 0.33 6.56
C SER A 136 -42.57 -1.12 6.08
N SER A 137 -42.61 -2.07 7.00
CA SER A 137 -43.07 -3.44 6.70
C SER A 137 -44.29 -3.75 7.56
N SER A 138 -45.44 -3.27 7.10
CA SER A 138 -46.76 -3.58 7.65
C SER A 138 -47.06 -5.07 7.46
N LYS A 139 -46.78 -5.88 8.49
CA LYS A 139 -47.59 -7.08 8.75
C LYS A 139 -48.84 -6.61 9.49
N SER A 140 -49.85 -6.13 8.78
CA SER A 140 -51.15 -5.82 9.37
C SER A 140 -51.98 -7.10 9.53
N ARG A 141 -51.91 -7.73 10.70
CA ARG A 141 -53.08 -8.38 11.31
C ARG A 141 -53.58 -7.43 12.39
N GLN A 142 -54.13 -6.30 11.97
CA GLN A 142 -54.80 -5.37 12.88
C GLN A 142 -56.05 -4.86 12.18
N SER A 143 -57.20 -5.22 12.76
CA SER A 143 -58.50 -4.67 12.41
C SER A 143 -58.47 -3.17 12.74
N ASN A 144 -58.39 -2.31 11.72
CA ASN A 144 -58.64 -0.89 11.91
C ASN A 144 -60.16 -0.68 12.01
N THR A 145 -60.67 -0.54 13.23
CA THR A 145 -61.97 0.09 13.46
C THR A 145 -61.73 1.59 13.53
N THR A 146 -62.18 2.32 12.52
CA THR A 146 -62.17 3.78 12.48
C THR A 146 -63.42 4.31 13.19
N THR A 147 -63.24 5.14 14.22
CA THR A 147 -64.29 5.93 14.87
C THR A 147 -63.84 7.39 14.87
N THR A 148 -64.61 8.29 14.24
CA THR A 148 -64.42 9.75 14.27
C THR A 148 -65.37 10.38 15.29
N THR A 149 -64.84 11.23 16.18
CA THR A 149 -65.59 12.03 17.16
C THR A 149 -65.05 13.47 17.18
N ASN A 150 -65.94 14.44 17.00
CA ASN A 150 -65.61 15.86 16.86
C ASN A 150 -65.04 16.46 18.15
N THR A 151 -63.82 17.02 18.13
CA THR A 151 -63.23 17.75 19.26
C THR A 151 -62.49 19.00 18.80
N SER A 152 -62.96 20.16 19.25
CA SER A 152 -62.38 21.48 18.99
C SER A 152 -60.98 21.59 19.61
N SER A 153 -59.93 21.74 18.79
CA SER A 153 -58.59 22.08 19.28
C SER A 153 -57.80 22.86 18.23
N SER A 154 -57.19 23.96 18.67
CA SER A 154 -56.34 24.85 17.88
C SER A 154 -54.99 24.20 17.57
N ALA A 155 -54.56 24.24 16.30
CA ALA A 155 -53.20 23.89 15.91
C ALA A 155 -52.33 25.16 15.93
N ALA A 156 -51.46 25.28 16.94
CA ALA A 156 -50.41 26.28 16.97
C ALA A 156 -49.09 25.64 16.55
N VAL A 157 -48.36 26.29 15.64
CA VAL A 157 -47.13 25.79 15.02
C VAL A 157 -46.05 26.83 15.15
N GLY A 158 -44.95 26.48 15.80
CA GLY A 158 -43.75 27.31 15.88
C GLY A 158 -42.54 26.51 15.42
N GLY A 159 -41.78 27.07 14.48
CA GLY A 159 -40.62 26.45 13.85
C GLY A 159 -40.85 26.02 12.39
N ASP A 160 -39.82 25.41 11.78
CA ASP A 160 -39.83 24.98 10.38
C ASP A 160 -40.60 23.67 10.18
N ASN A 161 -41.93 23.76 10.08
CA ASN A 161 -42.77 22.62 9.74
C ASN A 161 -42.86 22.45 8.21
N THR A 162 -42.17 21.42 7.70
CA THR A 162 -42.07 21.09 6.26
C THR A 162 -43.10 20.06 5.77
N GLY A 163 -44.08 19.72 6.62
CA GLY A 163 -45.19 18.81 6.31
C GLY A 163 -46.55 19.54 6.24
N VAL A 164 -47.65 18.78 6.20
CA VAL A 164 -49.00 19.34 6.23
C VAL A 164 -49.64 19.10 7.60
N MET A 165 -50.16 20.17 8.20
CA MET A 165 -50.88 20.11 9.48
C MET A 165 -52.37 20.24 9.26
N LEU A 166 -53.11 19.29 9.82
CA LEU A 166 -54.56 19.24 9.70
C LEU A 166 -55.15 19.08 11.10
N SER A 167 -56.01 20.02 11.49
CA SER A 167 -56.76 20.02 12.74
C SER A 167 -58.25 20.16 12.47
N GLY A 168 -59.09 19.53 13.31
CA GLY A 168 -60.55 19.66 13.21
C GLY A 168 -61.21 18.83 12.12
N VAL A 169 -60.61 17.71 11.72
CA VAL A 169 -61.12 16.83 10.66
C VAL A 169 -62.17 15.86 11.21
N SER A 170 -63.32 16.37 11.64
CA SER A 170 -64.45 15.51 12.00
C SER A 170 -65.34 15.30 10.79
N ASP A 171 -65.65 14.04 10.46
CA ASP A 171 -66.56 13.61 9.39
C ASP A 171 -66.28 14.22 8.01
N SER A 172 -65.00 14.36 7.64
CA SER A 172 -64.58 14.87 6.33
C SER A 172 -63.57 13.94 5.66
N ASP A 173 -63.75 13.68 4.37
CA ASP A 173 -62.75 13.03 3.52
C ASP A 173 -61.71 14.07 3.09
N ILE A 174 -60.54 14.07 3.73
CA ILE A 174 -59.44 14.93 3.30
C ILE A 174 -58.62 14.21 2.23
N ASN A 175 -58.79 14.66 0.99
CA ASN A 175 -57.91 14.28 -0.11
C ASN A 175 -56.76 15.28 -0.23
N LEU A 176 -55.59 14.92 0.31
CA LEU A 176 -54.41 15.76 0.31
C LEU A 176 -53.41 15.29 -0.75
N THR A 177 -53.22 16.09 -1.79
CA THR A 177 -52.18 15.84 -2.81
C THR A 177 -50.98 16.75 -2.55
N MET A 178 -49.93 16.21 -1.92
CA MET A 178 -48.64 16.89 -1.76
C MET A 178 -47.76 16.61 -2.97
N THR A 179 -47.39 17.66 -3.71
CA THR A 179 -46.34 17.59 -4.74
C THR A 179 -44.99 17.95 -4.13
N ASP A 180 -43.99 17.10 -4.34
CA ASP A 180 -42.65 17.16 -3.73
C ASP A 180 -41.65 18.08 -4.48
N HIS A 181 -42.13 19.05 -5.25
CA HIS A 181 -41.31 19.89 -6.13
C HIS A 181 -40.13 20.57 -5.42
N GLY A 182 -40.30 20.98 -4.15
CA GLY A 182 -39.21 21.53 -3.34
C GLY A 182 -38.13 20.50 -2.99
N ALA A 183 -38.52 19.27 -2.65
CA ALA A 183 -37.58 18.19 -2.36
C ALA A 183 -36.82 17.74 -3.62
N MET A 184 -37.50 17.70 -4.78
CA MET A 184 -36.86 17.42 -6.06
C MET A 184 -35.91 18.53 -6.52
N ALA A 185 -36.25 19.80 -6.31
CA ALA A 185 -35.36 20.92 -6.63
C ALA A 185 -34.08 20.92 -5.77
N ILE A 186 -34.21 20.60 -4.47
CA ILE A 186 -33.06 20.43 -3.58
C ILE A 186 -32.23 19.22 -4.01
N ALA A 187 -32.86 18.07 -4.30
CA ALA A 187 -32.16 16.88 -4.77
C ALA A 187 -31.41 17.12 -6.10
N GLY A 188 -31.99 17.90 -7.02
CA GLY A 188 -31.35 18.31 -8.27
C GLY A 188 -30.09 19.14 -8.04
N ARG A 189 -30.17 20.18 -7.18
CA ARG A 189 -29.02 21.01 -6.82
C ARG A 189 -27.93 20.21 -6.10
N THR A 190 -28.30 19.33 -5.16
CA THR A 190 -27.34 18.45 -4.49
C THR A 190 -26.66 17.49 -5.46
N ALA A 191 -27.40 16.98 -6.45
CA ALA A 191 -26.81 16.16 -7.51
C ALA A 191 -25.83 16.96 -8.38
N GLU A 192 -26.19 18.19 -8.76
CA GLU A 192 -25.34 19.10 -9.53
C GLU A 192 -24.05 19.45 -8.78
N GLU A 193 -24.15 19.84 -7.51
CA GLU A 193 -22.99 20.10 -6.64
C GLU A 193 -22.10 18.85 -6.48
N ALA A 194 -22.70 17.66 -6.37
CA ALA A 194 -21.93 16.41 -6.29
C ALA A 194 -21.20 16.09 -7.61
N PHE A 195 -21.81 16.39 -8.77
CA PHE A 195 -21.16 16.23 -10.07
C PHE A 195 -20.05 17.26 -10.29
N ASP A 196 -20.26 18.52 -9.90
CA ASP A 196 -19.25 19.57 -9.97
C ASP A 196 -18.06 19.23 -9.07
N PHE A 197 -18.31 18.84 -7.82
CA PHE A 197 -17.28 18.37 -6.91
C PHE A 197 -16.52 17.16 -7.48
N GLY A 198 -17.22 16.18 -8.04
CA GLY A 198 -16.60 15.02 -8.70
C GLY A 198 -15.70 15.43 -9.87
N THR A 199 -16.13 16.40 -10.67
CA THR A 199 -15.37 16.93 -11.81
C THR A 199 -14.12 17.68 -11.35
N GLN A 200 -14.25 18.52 -10.32
CA GLN A 200 -13.12 19.24 -9.71
C GLN A 200 -12.10 18.26 -9.12
N ALA A 201 -12.55 17.22 -8.40
CA ALA A 201 -11.68 16.19 -7.86
C ALA A 201 -10.91 15.43 -8.95
N LEU A 202 -11.56 15.10 -10.07
CA LEU A 202 -10.89 14.48 -11.22
C LEU A 202 -9.85 15.42 -11.84
N ARG A 203 -10.16 16.71 -11.96
CA ARG A 203 -9.24 17.71 -12.52
C ARG A 203 -8.01 17.95 -11.63
N VAL A 204 -8.19 17.92 -10.31
CA VAL A 204 -7.07 17.96 -9.35
C VAL A 204 -6.22 16.70 -9.49
N ASN A 205 -6.83 15.52 -9.59
CA ASN A 205 -6.08 14.28 -9.80
C ASN A 205 -5.29 14.29 -11.11
N GLU A 206 -5.88 14.79 -12.20
CA GLU A 206 -5.17 14.95 -13.48
C GLU A 206 -3.95 15.86 -13.34
N SER A 207 -4.09 17.01 -12.67
CA SER A 207 -2.97 17.93 -12.41
C SER A 207 -1.86 17.27 -11.58
N VAL A 208 -2.22 16.60 -10.48
CA VAL A 208 -1.24 15.94 -9.60
C VAL A 208 -0.51 14.82 -10.33
N VAL A 209 -1.21 14.05 -11.15
CA VAL A 209 -0.60 13.00 -11.97
C VAL A 209 0.32 13.62 -13.03
N GLY A 210 -0.11 14.69 -13.70
CA GLY A 210 0.72 15.43 -14.66
C GLY A 210 2.01 15.96 -14.04
N ASP A 211 1.92 16.62 -12.88
CA ASP A 211 3.08 17.14 -12.15
C ASP A 211 4.01 16.00 -11.69
N SER A 212 3.45 14.87 -11.26
CA SER A 212 4.23 13.70 -10.88
C SER A 212 5.01 13.12 -12.06
N LEU A 213 4.39 13.04 -13.24
CA LEU A 213 5.06 12.57 -14.46
C LEU A 213 6.17 13.53 -14.88
N ASN A 214 5.95 14.84 -14.81
CA ASN A 214 6.99 15.84 -15.09
C ASN A 214 8.16 15.74 -14.11
N MET A 215 7.89 15.47 -12.83
CA MET A 215 8.95 15.25 -11.83
C MET A 215 9.76 13.99 -12.12
N VAL A 216 9.10 12.90 -12.54
CA VAL A 216 9.78 11.66 -12.95
C VAL A 216 10.68 11.91 -14.15
N ASP A 217 10.18 12.61 -15.18
CA ASP A 217 10.96 12.96 -16.37
C ASP A 217 12.21 13.80 -16.02
N ASN A 218 12.04 14.83 -15.19
CA ASN A 218 13.17 15.64 -14.75
C ASN A 218 14.17 14.84 -13.90
N SER A 219 13.70 13.90 -13.07
CA SER A 219 14.56 13.00 -12.30
C SER A 219 15.37 12.09 -13.21
N LEU A 220 14.75 11.49 -14.23
CA LEU A 220 15.44 10.65 -15.21
C LEU A 220 16.49 11.47 -15.97
N ARG A 221 16.19 12.71 -16.35
CA ARG A 221 17.16 13.61 -16.98
C ARG A 221 18.34 13.95 -16.08
N VAL A 222 18.12 14.15 -14.78
CA VAL A 222 19.22 14.36 -13.81
C VAL A 222 20.09 13.11 -13.70
N VAL A 223 19.48 11.92 -13.64
CA VAL A 223 20.21 10.65 -13.63
C VAL A 223 21.05 10.49 -14.88
N ASP A 224 20.48 10.75 -16.06
CA ASP A 224 21.17 10.65 -17.35
C ASP A 224 22.40 11.57 -17.41
N ASN A 225 22.22 12.85 -17.06
CA ASN A 225 23.33 13.82 -16.98
C ASN A 225 24.40 13.41 -15.96
N THR A 226 23.99 12.87 -14.80
CA THR A 226 24.94 12.44 -13.75
C THR A 226 25.75 11.24 -14.23
N VAL A 227 25.12 10.30 -14.93
CA VAL A 227 25.78 9.11 -15.50
C VAL A 227 26.75 9.53 -16.61
N ASP A 228 26.33 10.43 -17.50
CA ASP A 228 27.19 10.97 -18.56
C ASP A 228 28.40 11.70 -17.99
N GLU A 229 28.20 12.56 -16.99
CA GLU A 229 29.29 13.28 -16.32
C GLU A 229 30.25 12.32 -15.58
N ALA A 230 29.71 11.27 -14.94
CA ALA A 230 30.53 10.25 -14.28
C ALA A 230 31.39 9.46 -15.28
N PHE A 231 30.84 9.09 -16.44
CA PHE A 231 31.61 8.45 -17.52
C PHE A 231 32.63 9.41 -18.14
N GLY A 232 32.27 10.67 -18.32
CA GLY A 232 33.17 11.72 -18.79
C GLY A 232 34.36 11.88 -17.84
N PHE A 233 34.11 12.05 -16.55
CA PHE A 233 35.14 12.12 -15.51
C PHE A 233 36.02 10.85 -15.50
N GLY A 234 35.41 9.67 -15.54
CA GLY A 234 36.15 8.40 -15.58
C GLY A 234 37.06 8.29 -16.81
N THR A 235 36.59 8.76 -17.97
CA THR A 235 37.39 8.80 -19.20
C THR A 235 38.56 9.77 -19.07
N SER A 236 38.31 11.01 -18.63
CA SER A 236 39.38 12.01 -18.40
C SER A 236 40.41 11.53 -17.38
N ALA A 237 39.98 10.88 -16.29
CA ALA A 237 40.88 10.35 -15.27
C ALA A 237 41.75 9.21 -15.81
N LEU A 238 41.20 8.33 -16.66
CA LEU A 238 41.97 7.27 -17.31
C LEU A 238 42.95 7.82 -18.36
N GLU A 239 42.54 8.86 -19.09
CA GLU A 239 43.41 9.56 -20.06
C GLU A 239 44.59 10.22 -19.36
N GLU A 240 44.36 11.00 -18.31
CA GLU A 240 45.41 11.61 -17.47
C GLU A 240 46.33 10.54 -16.88
N GLN A 241 45.77 9.44 -16.34
CA GLN A 241 46.56 8.35 -15.79
C GLN A 241 47.44 7.68 -16.86
N SER A 242 46.93 7.56 -18.09
CA SER A 242 47.69 7.04 -19.23
C SER A 242 48.83 8.00 -19.61
N GLU A 243 48.57 9.30 -19.67
CA GLU A 243 49.57 10.32 -19.98
C GLU A 243 50.70 10.35 -18.93
N VAL A 244 50.36 10.36 -17.64
CA VAL A 244 51.33 10.29 -16.54
C VAL A 244 52.14 9.00 -16.62
N SER A 245 51.50 7.87 -16.91
CA SER A 245 52.20 6.58 -17.06
C SER A 245 53.16 6.61 -18.25
N GLN A 246 52.76 7.21 -19.37
CA GLN A 246 53.60 7.34 -20.55
C GLN A 246 54.80 8.26 -20.30
N TYR A 247 54.59 9.39 -19.63
CA TYR A 247 55.67 10.27 -19.20
C TYR A 247 56.67 9.56 -18.25
N ALA A 248 56.16 8.76 -17.31
CA ALA A 248 57.00 7.96 -16.43
C ALA A 248 57.83 6.92 -17.20
N ILE A 249 57.23 6.23 -18.18
CA ILE A 249 57.93 5.28 -19.06
C ILE A 249 59.01 5.97 -19.88
N ASP A 250 58.72 7.14 -20.47
CA ASP A 250 59.69 7.91 -21.24
C ASP A 250 60.85 8.41 -20.37
N SER A 251 60.55 8.84 -19.14
CA SER A 251 61.56 9.21 -18.15
C SER A 251 62.47 8.02 -17.80
N ILE A 252 61.90 6.84 -17.56
CA ILE A 252 62.66 5.60 -17.31
C ILE A 252 63.55 5.25 -18.51
N LYS A 253 63.02 5.37 -19.74
CA LYS A 253 63.77 5.09 -20.96
C LYS A 253 64.95 6.06 -21.14
N SER A 254 64.74 7.35 -20.88
CA SER A 254 65.79 8.37 -20.90
C SER A 254 66.88 8.08 -19.86
N MET A 255 66.48 7.78 -18.62
CA MET A 255 67.40 7.40 -17.56
C MET A 255 68.19 6.14 -17.91
N ALA A 256 67.55 5.10 -18.45
CA ALA A 256 68.22 3.87 -18.87
C ALA A 256 69.25 4.14 -19.99
N GLY A 257 68.91 5.04 -20.93
CA GLY A 257 69.85 5.51 -21.95
C GLY A 257 71.06 6.23 -21.36
N GLN A 258 70.83 7.19 -20.46
CA GLN A 258 71.91 7.90 -19.75
C GLN A 258 72.79 6.97 -18.92
N GLN A 259 72.19 6.01 -18.21
CA GLN A 259 72.93 5.00 -17.46
C GLN A 259 73.79 4.16 -18.39
N THR A 260 73.25 3.73 -19.54
CA THR A 260 74.00 2.97 -20.56
C THR A 260 75.21 3.75 -21.07
N GLU A 261 75.04 5.03 -21.43
CA GLU A 261 76.14 5.87 -21.89
C GLU A 261 77.17 6.14 -20.78
N THR A 262 76.71 6.35 -19.54
CA THR A 262 77.60 6.50 -18.38
C THR A 262 78.42 5.23 -18.16
N THR A 263 77.79 4.06 -18.27
CA THR A 263 78.48 2.76 -18.19
C THR A 263 79.49 2.58 -19.33
N LYS A 264 79.11 2.92 -20.57
CA LYS A 264 80.06 2.90 -21.71
C LYS A 264 81.25 3.83 -21.47
N ALA A 265 81.01 5.05 -20.99
CA ALA A 265 82.07 6.01 -20.67
C ALA A 265 82.98 5.49 -19.54
N ALA A 266 82.41 4.89 -18.49
CA ALA A 266 83.16 4.26 -17.42
C ALA A 266 84.02 3.08 -17.90
N ILE A 267 83.46 2.23 -18.77
CA ILE A 267 84.20 1.12 -19.41
C ILE A 267 85.32 1.68 -20.30
N ALA A 268 85.05 2.70 -21.12
CA ALA A 268 86.05 3.33 -21.98
C ALA A 268 87.18 3.98 -21.15
N LEU A 269 86.83 4.64 -20.04
CA LEU A 269 87.80 5.19 -19.09
C LEU A 269 88.63 4.07 -18.44
N ALA A 270 88.01 2.97 -18.02
CA ALA A 270 88.70 1.81 -17.46
C ALA A 270 89.65 1.17 -18.49
N ASN A 271 89.20 1.03 -19.74
CA ASN A 271 90.02 0.55 -20.85
C ASN A 271 91.19 1.49 -21.14
N ASN A 272 90.96 2.81 -21.16
CA ASN A 272 92.02 3.80 -21.33
C ASN A 272 93.01 3.80 -20.15
N ALA A 273 92.54 3.64 -18.91
CA ALA A 273 93.40 3.51 -17.73
C ALA A 273 94.27 2.26 -17.83
N LYS A 274 93.69 1.11 -18.23
CA LYS A 274 94.40 -0.14 -18.46
C LYS A 274 95.39 -0.05 -19.64
N ALA A 275 95.03 0.62 -20.72
CA ALA A 275 95.93 0.88 -21.84
C ALA A 275 97.10 1.78 -21.41
N ARG A 276 96.83 2.80 -20.60
CA ARG A 276 97.84 3.71 -20.04
C ARG A 276 98.79 3.02 -19.05
N GLU A 277 98.30 2.00 -18.34
CA GLU A 277 99.12 1.07 -17.54
C GLU A 277 100.03 0.20 -18.42
N GLN A 278 99.57 -0.21 -19.60
CA GLN A 278 100.34 -1.00 -20.57
C GLN A 278 101.34 -0.18 -21.41
N THR A 279 101.12 1.12 -21.65
CA THR A 279 102.00 1.98 -22.47
C THR A 279 103.15 2.64 -21.72
N GLY A 280 103.35 2.35 -20.43
CA GLY A 280 104.63 2.59 -19.75
C GLY A 280 105.23 4.00 -19.90
N THR A 281 104.44 5.06 -19.72
CA THR A 281 105.00 6.41 -19.50
C THR A 281 104.73 6.81 -18.05
N ASN A 282 105.71 6.47 -17.19
CA ASN A 282 105.83 6.96 -15.84
C ASN A 282 106.20 8.45 -15.87
N GLU A 283 105.21 9.34 -15.81
CA GLU A 283 105.39 10.62 -15.11
C GLU A 283 104.29 10.76 -14.07
N SER A 284 104.72 10.46 -12.84
CA SER A 284 104.05 10.78 -11.59
C SER A 284 103.81 12.28 -11.54
N ASP A 285 102.57 12.71 -11.72
CA ASP A 285 102.11 13.98 -11.17
C ASP A 285 100.85 13.76 -10.34
N ASN A 286 101.13 13.35 -9.10
CA ASN A 286 100.25 13.22 -7.95
C ASN A 286 99.68 14.58 -7.48
N SER A 287 99.40 15.51 -8.41
CA SER A 287 98.84 16.83 -8.13
C SER A 287 97.31 16.83 -8.30
N THR A 288 96.77 16.05 -9.24
CA THR A 288 95.33 15.91 -9.46
C THR A 288 94.65 15.05 -8.41
N LEU A 289 95.25 13.91 -8.03
CA LEU A 289 94.71 13.06 -6.95
C LEU A 289 94.78 13.75 -5.58
N LYS A 290 95.85 14.49 -5.28
CA LYS A 290 95.93 15.32 -4.06
C LYS A 290 94.90 16.45 -4.05
N LYS A 291 94.68 17.14 -5.18
CA LYS A 291 93.64 18.17 -5.29
C LYS A 291 92.23 17.60 -5.13
N LEU A 292 91.95 16.45 -5.75
CA LEU A 292 90.65 15.79 -5.64
C LEU A 292 90.37 15.34 -4.20
N SER A 293 91.37 14.74 -3.54
CA SER A 293 91.31 14.33 -2.13
C SER A 293 91.06 15.51 -1.19
N LEU A 294 91.74 16.64 -1.41
CA LEU A 294 91.56 17.83 -0.59
C LEU A 294 90.16 18.45 -0.77
N ILE A 295 89.66 18.54 -2.00
CA ILE A 295 88.33 19.08 -2.29
C ILE A 295 87.23 18.20 -1.66
N LEU A 296 87.34 16.87 -1.79
CA LEU A 296 86.40 15.94 -1.16
C LEU A 296 86.44 16.01 0.38
N GLY A 297 87.62 16.20 0.98
CA GLY A 297 87.77 16.40 2.42
C GLY A 297 87.13 17.69 2.94
N ILE A 298 87.25 18.79 2.19
CA ILE A 298 86.65 20.08 2.54
C ILE A 298 85.12 20.02 2.41
N ILE A 299 84.58 19.41 1.34
CA ILE A 299 83.13 19.27 1.16
C ILE A 299 82.54 18.38 2.27
N GLY A 300 83.20 17.26 2.61
CA GLY A 300 82.74 16.36 3.65
C GLY A 300 82.65 17.02 5.03
N THR A 301 83.64 17.86 5.38
CA THR A 301 83.67 18.61 6.65
C THR A 301 82.66 19.75 6.69
N MET A 302 82.44 20.46 5.58
CA MET A 302 81.38 21.47 5.46
C MET A 302 79.97 20.88 5.64
N VAL A 303 79.69 19.72 5.05
CA VAL A 303 78.40 19.03 5.21
C VAL A 303 78.18 18.56 6.65
N THR A 304 79.22 18.03 7.32
CA THR A 304 79.09 17.61 8.73
C THR A 304 78.91 18.78 9.68
N ILE A 305 79.61 19.90 9.48
CA ILE A 305 79.41 21.12 10.29
C ILE A 305 78.02 21.71 10.05
N GLY A 306 77.54 21.75 8.80
CA GLY A 306 76.21 22.22 8.46
C GLY A 306 75.10 21.42 9.15
N VAL A 307 75.17 20.08 9.08
CA VAL A 307 74.19 19.19 9.72
C VAL A 307 74.19 19.33 11.25
N VAL A 308 75.36 19.49 11.88
CA VAL A 308 75.49 19.67 13.33
C VAL A 308 74.97 21.04 13.79
N MET A 309 75.15 22.10 12.99
CA MET A 309 74.62 23.42 13.31
C MET A 309 73.09 23.51 13.13
N THR A 310 72.51 22.90 12.09
CA THR A 310 71.03 22.84 11.95
C THR A 310 70.36 22.04 13.07
N ARG A 311 71.01 21.01 13.63
CA ARG A 311 70.50 20.26 14.78
C ARG A 311 70.60 21.00 16.12
N ARG A 312 71.37 22.10 16.21
CA ARG A 312 71.46 22.94 17.42
C ARG A 312 70.58 24.19 17.38
N ALA A 313 69.91 24.45 16.26
CA ALA A 313 69.05 25.63 16.05
C ALA A 313 67.55 25.28 15.89
N SER A 314 67.14 24.04 16.20
CA SER A 314 65.75 23.62 16.45
C SER A 314 65.65 23.08 17.87
#